data_AF-A0A7G2D684-F1
#
_entry.id   AF-A0A7G2D684-F1
#
_cell.length_a   1.000
_cell.length_b   1.000
_cell.length_c   1.000
_cell.angle_alpha   90.00
_cell.angle_beta   90.00
_cell.angle_gamma   90.00
#
_symmetry.space_group_name_H-M   'P 1'
#
loop_
_entity.id
_entity.type
_entity.pdbx_description
1 polymer ?
#
loop_
_entity_poly.entity_id
_entity_poly.type
_entity_poly.pdbx_seq_one_letter_code
_entity_poly.pdbx_strand_id
1 'polypeptide(L)'
;MGLEDFLYRIGESVYSAGAKVRGFLFPTSGERPPNFSLMKRLTKKPLTVHEFLSLRLQVAFLLYLFANLAMLLLRLSPIWIAAVGAAYVVYLRYTLLKNRDFFIDPQPYRTFYYGISAVTLAAFLGYTLVRRVATSVYYYYGYLLVVFAAVMAFRWYFKERYGRDYTYGVVEEIKGDVVRVFVHDDIAANVKPGHYWVDAVEDLEVGRVVKLVVEDRKLKGAVPVRIIEVYLTDQSSQTSTEPKEEAE
;
A
#
# COMPACT_ATOMS: atom_id res chain seq x y z
N MET A 1 27.60 16.78 -40.11
CA MET A 1 26.53 16.88 -39.10
C MET A 1 26.57 18.29 -38.56
N GLY A 2 25.49 19.05 -38.76
CA GLY A 2 25.44 20.48 -38.41
C GLY A 2 25.27 20.69 -36.92
N LEU A 3 25.74 21.83 -36.43
CA LEU A 3 25.58 22.28 -35.03
C LEU A 3 24.09 22.42 -34.66
N GLU A 4 23.24 22.72 -35.65
CA GLU A 4 21.78 22.79 -35.57
C GLU A 4 21.14 21.42 -35.29
N ASP A 5 21.56 20.35 -35.97
CA ASP A 5 21.08 18.98 -35.72
C ASP A 5 21.44 18.50 -34.31
N PHE A 6 22.61 18.91 -33.82
CA PHE A 6 23.09 18.58 -32.47
C PHE A 6 22.28 19.31 -31.39
N LEU A 7 22.02 20.61 -31.58
CA LEU A 7 21.18 21.41 -30.69
C LEU A 7 19.72 20.94 -30.68
N TYR A 8 19.19 20.55 -31.85
CA TYR A 8 17.84 20.00 -31.96
C TYR A 8 17.71 18.66 -31.21
N ARG A 9 18.68 17.74 -31.37
CA ARG A 9 18.71 16.47 -30.61
C ARG A 9 18.84 16.68 -29.10
N ILE A 10 19.60 17.68 -28.65
CA ILE A 10 19.69 18.05 -27.24
C ILE A 10 18.33 18.59 -26.76
N GLY A 11 17.70 19.48 -27.52
CA GLY A 11 16.38 20.03 -27.22
C GLY A 11 15.31 18.95 -27.08
N GLU A 12 15.27 18.00 -28.03
CA GLU A 12 14.33 16.87 -28.01
C GLU A 12 14.62 15.90 -26.85
N SER A 13 15.89 15.69 -26.52
CA SER A 13 16.30 14.88 -25.36
C SER A 13 15.91 15.53 -24.03
N VAL A 14 16.09 16.84 -23.90
CA VAL A 14 15.70 17.61 -22.70
C VAL A 14 14.17 17.65 -22.57
N TYR A 15 13.44 17.83 -23.67
CA TYR A 15 11.97 17.84 -23.66
C TYR A 15 11.40 16.47 -23.31
N SER A 16 11.92 15.39 -23.91
CA SER A 16 11.50 14.02 -23.60
C SER A 16 11.88 13.58 -22.19
N ALA A 17 13.04 14.00 -21.68
CA ALA A 17 13.42 13.81 -20.28
C ALA A 17 12.50 14.60 -19.34
N GLY A 18 12.21 15.87 -19.66
CA GLY A 18 11.31 16.73 -18.92
C GLY A 18 9.88 16.19 -18.86
N ALA A 19 9.37 15.65 -19.97
CA ALA A 19 8.06 15.00 -20.02
C ALA A 19 8.01 13.73 -19.16
N LYS A 20 9.07 12.91 -19.17
CA LYS A 20 9.19 11.73 -18.29
C LYS A 20 9.25 12.11 -16.82
N VAL A 21 10.04 13.14 -16.46
CA VAL A 21 10.13 13.66 -15.09
C VAL A 21 8.79 14.23 -14.65
N ARG A 22 8.10 14.99 -15.50
CA ARG A 22 6.77 15.52 -15.21
C ARG A 22 5.74 14.40 -15.02
N GLY A 23 5.76 13.37 -15.87
CA GLY A 23 4.88 12.20 -15.73
C GLY A 23 5.18 11.35 -14.49
N PHE A 24 6.43 11.36 -14.00
CA PHE A 24 6.80 10.73 -12.74
C PHE A 24 6.36 11.55 -11.51
N LEU A 25 6.50 12.88 -11.58
CA LEU A 25 6.09 13.80 -10.51
C LEU A 25 4.57 14.01 -10.44
N PHE A 26 3.87 13.91 -11.56
CA PHE A 26 2.41 14.07 -11.67
C PHE A 26 1.81 12.85 -12.39
N PRO A 27 1.83 11.67 -11.74
CA PRO A 27 1.26 10.45 -12.30
C PRO A 27 -0.27 10.55 -12.42
N THR A 28 -0.80 10.13 -13.56
CA THR A 28 -2.22 9.81 -13.75
C THR A 28 -2.43 8.30 -13.64
N SER A 29 -3.63 7.87 -13.24
CA SER A 29 -4.00 6.44 -13.20
C SER A 29 -3.64 5.73 -14.52
N GLY A 30 -3.05 4.54 -14.42
CA GLY A 30 -2.73 3.72 -15.57
C GLY A 30 -3.84 2.71 -15.85
N GLU A 31 -4.24 2.60 -17.11
CA GLU A 31 -5.22 1.58 -17.55
C GLU A 31 -4.60 0.17 -17.61
N ARG A 32 -3.26 0.06 -17.65
CA ARG A 32 -2.55 -1.21 -17.77
C ARG A 32 -1.92 -1.64 -16.44
N PRO A 33 -2.05 -2.92 -16.05
CA PRO A 33 -1.40 -3.43 -14.85
C PRO A 33 0.12 -3.38 -15.01
N PRO A 34 0.87 -3.03 -13.95
CA PRO A 34 2.33 -2.99 -14.01
C PRO A 34 2.94 -4.37 -14.24
N ASN A 35 4.10 -4.40 -14.91
CA ASN A 35 4.85 -5.63 -15.15
C ASN A 35 5.65 -6.04 -13.90
N PHE A 36 5.39 -7.26 -13.40
CA PHE A 36 6.03 -7.80 -12.19
C PHE A 36 7.04 -8.91 -12.47
N SER A 37 7.75 -8.87 -13.61
CA SER A 37 8.62 -9.98 -14.05
C SER A 37 9.65 -10.42 -12.99
N LEU A 38 10.25 -9.47 -12.27
CA LEU A 38 11.26 -9.75 -11.24
C LEU A 38 10.65 -10.33 -9.96
N MET A 39 9.48 -9.84 -9.54
CA MET A 39 8.78 -10.34 -8.36
C MET A 39 8.11 -11.70 -8.61
N LYS A 40 7.62 -11.94 -9.83
CA LYS A 40 7.10 -13.24 -10.27
C LYS A 40 8.15 -14.34 -10.23
N ARG A 41 9.43 -14.02 -10.46
CA ARG A 41 10.54 -14.99 -10.32
C ARG A 41 10.83 -15.36 -8.86
N LEU A 42 10.57 -14.45 -7.94
CA LEU A 42 10.82 -14.65 -6.51
C LEU A 42 9.65 -15.30 -5.76
N THR A 43 8.44 -15.23 -6.32
CA THR A 43 7.22 -15.73 -5.70
C THR A 43 6.72 -16.98 -6.41
N LYS A 44 6.64 -18.10 -5.69
CA LYS A 44 6.11 -19.38 -6.23
C LYS A 44 4.59 -19.46 -6.21
N LYS A 45 3.91 -18.54 -5.52
CA LYS A 45 2.45 -18.51 -5.39
C LYS A 45 1.84 -17.63 -6.49
N PRO A 46 0.67 -18.00 -7.04
CA PRO A 46 -0.08 -17.12 -7.92
C PRO A 46 -0.60 -15.94 -7.08
N LEU A 47 0.06 -14.79 -7.18
CA LEU A 47 -0.37 -13.56 -6.52
C LEU A 47 -1.20 -12.72 -7.50
N THR A 48 -2.20 -12.03 -6.97
CA THR A 48 -3.01 -11.09 -7.74
C THR A 48 -2.25 -9.78 -7.98
N VAL A 49 -2.75 -8.93 -8.89
CA VAL A 49 -2.13 -7.62 -9.18
C VAL A 49 -2.06 -6.77 -7.91
N HIS A 50 -3.14 -6.76 -7.12
CA HIS A 50 -3.21 -6.09 -5.83
C HIS A 50 -2.13 -6.60 -4.86
N GLU A 51 -1.96 -7.92 -4.73
CA GLU A 51 -0.94 -8.51 -3.87
C GLU A 51 0.48 -8.18 -4.33
N PHE A 52 0.74 -8.19 -5.63
CA PHE A 52 2.04 -7.76 -6.16
C PHE A 52 2.32 -6.28 -5.89
N LEU A 53 1.30 -5.42 -5.96
CA LEU A 53 1.42 -4.01 -5.59
C LEU A 53 1.69 -3.85 -4.09
N SER A 54 0.93 -4.54 -3.23
CA SER A 54 1.15 -4.54 -1.78
C SER A 54 2.57 -5.01 -1.45
N LEU A 55 3.01 -6.12 -2.04
CA LEU A 55 4.38 -6.63 -1.87
C LEU A 55 5.44 -5.62 -2.36
N ARG A 56 5.18 -4.92 -3.46
CA ARG A 56 6.10 -3.90 -3.99
C ARG A 56 6.24 -2.73 -3.03
N LEU A 57 5.15 -2.30 -2.41
CA LEU A 57 5.17 -1.26 -1.39
C LEU A 57 5.91 -1.72 -0.13
N GLN A 58 5.69 -2.96 0.32
CA GLN A 58 6.39 -3.56 1.46
C GLN A 58 7.91 -3.64 1.22
N VAL A 59 8.33 -4.16 0.07
CA VAL A 59 9.75 -4.26 -0.31
C VAL A 59 10.38 -2.86 -0.43
N ALA A 60 9.68 -1.91 -1.05
CA ALA A 60 10.18 -0.54 -1.15
C ALA A 60 10.33 0.13 0.22
N PHE A 61 9.37 -0.09 1.13
CA PHE A 61 9.47 0.39 2.52
C PHE A 61 10.63 -0.26 3.27
N LEU A 62 10.83 -1.56 3.10
CA LEU A 62 11.95 -2.27 3.71
C LEU A 62 13.31 -1.78 3.21
N LEU A 63 13.45 -1.57 1.89
CA LEU A 63 14.65 -0.97 1.29
C LEU A 63 14.87 0.45 1.81
N TYR A 64 13.80 1.24 1.96
CA TYR A 64 13.86 2.56 2.56
C TYR A 64 14.39 2.50 4.01
N LEU A 65 13.90 1.57 4.84
CA LEU A 65 14.41 1.36 6.20
C LEU A 65 15.90 1.00 6.22
N PHE A 66 16.31 0.03 5.40
CA PHE A 66 17.71 -0.39 5.31
C PHE A 66 18.62 0.73 4.82
N ALA A 67 18.19 1.52 3.83
CA ALA A 67 18.95 2.66 3.34
C ALA A 67 19.19 3.68 4.46
N ASN A 68 18.15 4.06 5.21
CA ASN A 68 18.28 4.99 6.33
C ASN A 68 19.18 4.45 7.44
N LEU A 69 19.02 3.17 7.79
CA LEU A 69 19.90 2.52 8.77
C LEU A 69 21.36 2.54 8.31
N ALA A 70 21.64 2.18 7.05
CA ALA A 70 22.98 2.21 6.50
C ALA A 70 23.58 3.62 6.53
N MET A 71 22.83 4.65 6.14
CA MET A 71 23.29 6.05 6.20
C MET A 71 23.62 6.50 7.63
N LEU A 72 22.83 6.06 8.61
CA LEU A 72 23.06 6.33 10.03
C LEU A 72 24.33 5.63 10.54
N LEU A 73 24.55 4.36 10.17
CA LEU A 73 25.76 3.61 10.51
C LEU A 73 27.01 4.20 9.89
N LEU A 74 26.93 4.64 8.62
CA LEU A 74 27.99 5.34 7.89
C LEU A 74 28.18 6.79 8.35
N ARG A 75 27.34 7.29 9.27
CA ARG A 75 27.39 8.65 9.83
C ARG A 75 27.30 9.75 8.77
N LEU A 76 26.52 9.51 7.71
CA LEU A 76 26.31 10.51 6.67
C LEU A 76 25.54 11.73 7.21
N SER A 77 25.68 12.85 6.51
CA SER A 77 24.94 14.08 6.85
C SER A 77 23.42 13.82 6.87
N PRO A 78 22.66 14.40 7.82
CA PRO A 78 21.19 14.27 7.86
C PRO A 78 20.49 14.69 6.56
N ILE A 79 21.14 15.52 5.74
CA ILE A 79 20.63 15.92 4.42
C ILE A 79 20.42 14.70 3.51
N TRP A 80 21.28 13.67 3.60
CA TRP A 80 21.12 12.45 2.82
C TRP A 80 19.91 11.62 3.24
N ILE A 81 19.63 11.54 4.55
CA ILE A 81 18.42 10.91 5.09
C ILE A 81 17.17 11.64 4.57
N ALA A 82 17.18 12.98 4.61
CA ALA A 82 16.09 13.79 4.06
C ALA A 82 15.93 13.60 2.54
N ALA A 83 17.02 13.57 1.78
CA ALA A 83 17.01 13.38 0.33
C ALA A 83 16.45 12.01 -0.07
N VAL A 84 16.86 10.93 0.61
CA VAL A 84 16.30 9.60 0.39
C VAL A 84 14.84 9.52 0.83
N GLY A 85 14.47 10.17 1.93
CA GLY A 85 13.08 10.37 2.33
C GLY A 85 12.23 11.02 1.24
N ALA A 86 12.71 12.13 0.68
CA ALA A 86 12.03 12.84 -0.41
C ALA A 86 11.90 11.96 -1.67
N ALA A 87 12.98 11.31 -2.10
CA ALA A 87 12.97 10.40 -3.24
C ALA A 87 11.97 9.24 -3.04
N TYR A 88 11.94 8.67 -1.83
CA TYR A 88 11.01 7.60 -1.48
C TYR A 88 9.55 8.08 -1.46
N VAL A 89 9.26 9.27 -0.93
CA VAL A 89 7.90 9.85 -0.96
C VAL A 89 7.43 10.11 -2.38
N VAL A 90 8.31 10.60 -3.27
CA VAL A 90 7.98 10.75 -4.69
C VAL A 90 7.70 9.39 -5.32
N TYR A 91 8.51 8.37 -5.03
CA TYR A 91 8.28 7.00 -5.50
C TYR A 91 6.94 6.42 -4.99
N LEU A 92 6.60 6.63 -3.71
CA LEU A 92 5.32 6.22 -3.14
C LEU A 92 4.17 6.91 -3.84
N ARG A 93 4.25 8.24 -4.03
CA ARG A 93 3.24 9.01 -4.75
C ARG A 93 3.04 8.49 -6.16
N TYR A 94 4.13 8.24 -6.88
CA TYR A 94 4.10 7.60 -8.19
C TYR A 94 3.37 6.26 -8.17
N THR A 95 3.77 5.36 -7.28
CA THR A 95 3.25 3.99 -7.23
C THR A 95 1.78 3.95 -6.83
N LEU A 96 1.38 4.72 -5.82
CA LEU A 96 0.00 4.73 -5.31
C LEU A 96 -0.98 5.40 -6.28
N LEU A 97 -0.59 6.52 -6.90
CA LEU A 97 -1.47 7.21 -7.86
C LEU A 97 -1.54 6.48 -9.19
N LYS A 98 -0.42 5.98 -9.70
CA LYS A 98 -0.39 5.28 -11.00
C LYS A 98 -1.21 4.00 -10.98
N ASN A 99 -1.25 3.32 -9.84
CA ASN A 99 -1.89 2.00 -9.71
C ASN A 99 -3.16 2.05 -8.84
N ARG A 100 -3.77 3.23 -8.66
CA ARG A 100 -4.91 3.44 -7.77
C ARG A 100 -6.06 2.44 -8.02
N ASP A 101 -6.35 2.19 -9.29
CA ASP A 101 -7.51 1.40 -9.71
C ASP A 101 -7.26 -0.12 -9.60
N PHE A 102 -6.03 -0.52 -9.29
CA PHE A 102 -5.66 -1.92 -9.01
C PHE A 102 -5.60 -2.24 -7.52
N PHE A 103 -5.76 -1.24 -6.64
CA PHE A 103 -5.87 -1.45 -5.21
C PHE A 103 -7.32 -1.68 -4.81
N ILE A 104 -7.54 -2.70 -3.99
CA ILE A 104 -8.80 -2.86 -3.26
C ILE A 104 -8.79 -1.81 -2.15
N ASP A 105 -9.67 -0.82 -2.26
CA ASP A 105 -9.73 0.37 -1.40
C ASP A 105 -8.37 1.11 -1.29
N PRO A 106 -8.05 2.02 -2.23
CA PRO A 106 -6.74 2.66 -2.29
C PRO A 106 -6.45 3.61 -1.12
N GLN A 107 -7.47 4.08 -0.41
CA GLN A 107 -7.30 5.12 0.61
C GLN A 107 -6.57 4.62 1.88
N PRO A 108 -6.94 3.47 2.48
CA PRO A 108 -6.17 2.84 3.55
C PRO A 108 -4.71 2.62 3.19
N TYR A 109 -4.40 2.10 1.99
CA TYR A 109 -3.01 1.92 1.55
C TYR A 109 -2.25 3.23 1.51
N ARG A 110 -2.86 4.28 0.92
CA ARG A 110 -2.25 5.60 0.83
C ARG A 110 -1.94 6.18 2.21
N THR A 111 -2.91 6.16 3.13
CA THR A 111 -2.71 6.72 4.47
C THR A 111 -1.74 5.88 5.28
N PHE A 112 -1.79 4.56 5.16
CA PHE A 112 -0.85 3.67 5.86
C PHE A 112 0.60 3.98 5.46
N TYR A 113 0.89 3.91 4.16
CA TYR A 113 2.26 4.06 3.66
C TYR A 113 2.78 5.48 3.83
N TYR A 114 2.00 6.53 3.62
CA TYR A 114 2.47 7.89 3.92
C TYR A 114 2.71 8.10 5.42
N GLY A 115 1.79 7.63 6.27
CA GLY A 115 1.91 7.82 7.71
C GLY A 115 3.11 7.08 8.30
N ILE A 116 3.27 5.79 8.01
CA ILE A 116 4.41 5.01 8.53
C ILE A 116 5.75 5.54 8.00
N SER A 117 5.79 6.03 6.76
CA SER A 117 6.99 6.62 6.15
C SER A 117 7.34 7.95 6.79
N ALA A 118 6.35 8.79 7.11
CA ALA A 118 6.56 10.05 7.81
C ALA A 118 7.09 9.82 9.23
N VAL A 119 6.48 8.88 9.99
CA VAL A 119 6.96 8.48 11.33
C VAL A 119 8.39 7.94 11.24
N THR A 120 8.68 7.11 10.24
CA THR A 120 10.03 6.57 10.00
C THR A 120 11.04 7.67 9.72
N LEU A 121 10.75 8.60 8.81
CA LEU A 121 11.63 9.71 8.47
C LEU A 121 11.91 10.58 9.70
N ALA A 122 10.86 10.92 10.45
CA ALA A 122 10.98 11.66 11.70
C ALA A 122 11.83 10.90 12.73
N ALA A 123 11.68 9.58 12.83
CA ALA A 123 12.45 8.74 13.73
C ALA A 123 13.95 8.69 13.37
N PHE A 124 14.31 8.67 12.08
CA PHE A 124 15.72 8.71 11.68
C PHE A 124 16.33 10.11 11.86
N LEU A 125 15.63 11.17 11.42
CA LEU A 125 16.11 12.55 11.58
C LEU A 125 16.21 12.94 13.06
N GLY A 126 15.18 12.62 13.85
CA GLY A 126 15.17 12.87 15.29
C GLY A 126 16.32 12.17 16.01
N TYR A 127 16.68 10.94 15.60
CA TYR A 127 17.84 10.24 16.16
C TYR A 127 19.14 10.99 15.86
N THR A 128 19.30 11.55 14.65
CA THR A 128 20.49 12.36 14.34
C THR A 128 20.59 13.61 15.21
N LEU A 129 19.45 14.20 15.59
CA LEU A 129 19.40 15.34 16.51
C LEU A 129 19.74 14.91 17.94
N VAL A 130 19.11 13.84 18.45
CA VAL A 130 19.38 13.30 19.79
C VAL A 130 20.85 12.98 19.95
N ARG A 131 21.48 12.35 18.95
CA ARG A 131 22.91 12.03 18.99
C ARG A 131 23.82 13.25 19.16
N ARG A 132 23.39 14.44 18.72
CA ARG A 132 24.18 15.69 18.86
C ARG A 132 24.04 16.31 20.25
N VAL A 133 22.91 16.12 20.91
CA VAL A 133 22.57 16.79 22.18
C VAL A 133 22.66 15.87 23.39
N ALA A 134 22.63 14.55 23.18
CA ALA A 134 22.59 13.56 24.25
C ALA A 134 23.90 13.57 25.05
N THR A 135 23.79 13.99 26.31
CA THR A 135 24.89 13.96 27.29
C THR A 135 24.91 12.67 28.11
N SER A 136 23.83 11.88 28.06
CA SER A 136 23.69 10.61 28.78
C SER A 136 22.84 9.61 27.99
N VAL A 137 22.89 8.33 28.40
CA VAL A 137 22.11 7.26 27.77
C VAL A 137 20.59 7.46 27.89
N TYR A 138 20.13 8.17 28.92
CA TYR A 138 18.72 8.40 29.19
C TYR A 138 17.98 9.17 28.08
N TYR A 139 18.70 10.02 27.33
CA TYR A 139 18.14 10.70 26.16
C TYR A 139 17.72 9.70 25.07
N TYR A 140 18.49 8.63 24.88
CA TYR A 140 18.16 7.60 23.90
C TYR A 140 16.97 6.76 24.35
N TYR A 141 16.86 6.43 25.64
CA TYR A 141 15.68 5.74 26.17
C TYR A 141 14.42 6.59 26.07
N GLY A 142 14.50 7.87 26.44
CA GLY A 142 13.40 8.81 26.26
C GLY A 142 12.99 8.94 24.79
N TYR A 143 13.98 9.02 23.89
CA TYR A 143 13.72 9.07 22.46
C TYR A 143 13.02 7.82 21.93
N LEU A 144 13.44 6.62 22.36
CA LEU A 144 12.77 5.37 22.00
C LEU A 144 11.32 5.35 22.46
N LEU A 145 11.02 5.86 23.67
CA LEU A 145 9.63 6.00 24.15
C LEU A 145 8.81 6.95 23.27
N VAL A 146 9.39 8.08 22.84
CA VAL A 146 8.72 9.03 21.94
C VAL A 146 8.41 8.39 20.58
N VAL A 147 9.38 7.68 19.98
CA VAL A 147 9.17 6.97 18.71
C VAL A 147 8.10 5.88 18.87
N PHE A 148 8.17 5.11 19.96
CA PHE A 148 7.16 4.10 20.26
C PHE A 148 5.75 4.71 20.38
N ALA A 149 5.61 5.80 21.14
CA ALA A 149 4.35 6.52 21.29
C ALA A 149 3.82 7.04 19.94
N ALA A 150 4.68 7.58 19.09
CA ALA A 150 4.31 8.04 17.75
C ALA A 150 3.79 6.90 16.86
N VAL A 151 4.46 5.74 16.88
CA VAL A 151 4.01 4.53 16.15
C VAL A 151 2.66 4.03 16.68
N MET A 152 2.49 4.00 18.01
CA MET A 152 1.24 3.56 18.63
C MET A 152 0.09 4.54 18.35
N ALA A 153 0.34 5.84 18.41
CA ALA A 153 -0.65 6.87 18.05
C ALA A 153 -1.06 6.76 16.58
N PHE A 154 -0.10 6.55 15.68
CA PHE A 154 -0.39 6.31 14.27
C PHE A 154 -1.22 5.04 14.06
N ARG A 155 -0.85 3.93 14.71
CA ARG A 155 -1.60 2.67 14.65
C ARG A 155 -3.04 2.86 15.14
N TRP A 156 -3.22 3.56 16.25
CA TRP A 156 -4.55 3.85 16.79
C TRP A 156 -5.37 4.71 15.83
N TYR A 157 -4.81 5.81 15.34
CA TYR A 157 -5.46 6.68 14.34
C TYR A 157 -5.87 5.91 13.09
N PHE A 158 -4.98 5.04 12.57
CA PHE A 158 -5.27 4.24 11.39
C PHE A 158 -6.44 3.28 11.63
N LYS A 159 -6.42 2.57 12.76
CA LYS A 159 -7.50 1.63 13.14
C LYS A 159 -8.82 2.36 13.35
N GLU A 160 -8.83 3.54 13.97
CA GLU A 160 -10.06 4.31 14.17
C GLU A 160 -10.65 4.82 12.86
N ARG A 161 -9.80 5.28 11.93
CA ARG A 161 -10.26 5.94 10.70
C ARG A 161 -10.64 4.98 9.58
N TYR A 162 -9.97 3.83 9.52
CA TYR A 162 -10.06 2.86 8.42
C TYR A 162 -10.34 1.43 8.87
N GLY A 163 -10.26 1.14 10.17
CA GLY A 163 -10.49 -0.20 10.69
C GLY A 163 -11.92 -0.66 10.43
N ARG A 164 -12.07 -1.93 10.07
CA ARG A 164 -13.37 -2.59 9.93
C ARG A 164 -13.29 -4.04 10.36
N ASP A 165 -14.42 -4.55 10.84
CA ASP A 165 -14.56 -5.93 11.33
C ASP A 165 -15.12 -6.88 10.25
N TYR A 166 -14.97 -6.50 8.98
CA TYR A 166 -15.34 -7.33 7.84
C TYR A 166 -14.36 -7.18 6.68
N THR A 167 -14.33 -8.18 5.79
CA THR A 167 -13.58 -8.15 4.53
C THR A 167 -14.37 -8.82 3.41
N TYR A 168 -13.85 -8.79 2.19
CA TYR A 168 -14.48 -9.41 1.02
C TYR A 168 -13.59 -10.52 0.47
N GLY A 169 -14.23 -11.57 -0.04
CA GLY A 169 -13.54 -12.68 -0.69
C GLY A 169 -14.37 -13.29 -1.82
N VAL A 170 -13.72 -14.15 -2.60
CA VAL A 170 -14.34 -14.88 -3.70
C VAL A 170 -14.38 -16.36 -3.36
N VAL A 171 -15.55 -16.98 -3.54
CA VAL A 171 -15.72 -18.41 -3.32
C VAL A 171 -14.96 -19.20 -4.38
N GLU A 172 -14.07 -20.10 -3.96
CA GLU A 172 -13.28 -20.94 -4.87
C GLU A 172 -13.74 -22.40 -4.89
N GLU A 173 -14.12 -22.96 -3.74
CA GLU A 173 -14.39 -24.39 -3.59
C GLU A 173 -15.44 -24.62 -2.51
N ILE A 174 -16.47 -25.42 -2.78
CA ILE A 174 -17.51 -25.80 -1.81
C ILE A 174 -17.38 -27.30 -1.52
N LYS A 175 -17.31 -27.68 -0.24
CA LYS A 175 -17.22 -29.07 0.25
C LYS A 175 -18.24 -29.32 1.35
N GLY A 176 -19.43 -29.78 0.98
CA GLY A 176 -20.50 -30.01 1.95
C GLY A 176 -20.82 -28.71 2.70
N ASP A 177 -20.65 -28.72 4.01
CA ASP A 177 -20.98 -27.60 4.90
C ASP A 177 -19.87 -26.55 5.04
N VAL A 178 -18.73 -26.72 4.36
CA VAL A 178 -17.62 -25.75 4.40
C VAL A 178 -17.27 -25.24 3.01
N VAL A 179 -16.88 -23.97 2.97
CA VAL A 179 -16.47 -23.29 1.75
C VAL A 179 -15.09 -22.67 1.89
N ARG A 180 -14.30 -22.79 0.83
CA ARG A 180 -13.01 -22.13 0.69
C ARG A 180 -13.20 -20.80 -0.02
N VAL A 181 -12.83 -19.74 0.67
CA VAL A 181 -12.92 -18.37 0.16
C VAL A 181 -11.52 -17.80 0.05
N PHE A 182 -11.20 -17.25 -1.12
CA PHE A 182 -9.99 -16.49 -1.33
C PHE A 182 -10.21 -15.03 -0.93
N VAL A 183 -9.39 -14.54 -0.03
CA VAL A 183 -9.44 -13.17 0.48
C VAL A 183 -8.14 -12.48 0.07
N HIS A 184 -8.26 -11.29 -0.50
CA HIS A 184 -7.12 -10.46 -0.84
C HIS A 184 -6.49 -9.82 0.40
N ASP A 185 -5.31 -9.20 0.22
CA ASP A 185 -4.72 -8.36 1.25
C ASP A 185 -5.68 -7.20 1.57
N ASP A 186 -6.07 -7.07 2.83
CA ASP A 186 -6.99 -6.02 3.29
C ASP A 186 -6.42 -5.36 4.54
N ILE A 187 -5.75 -4.23 4.32
CA ILE A 187 -5.08 -3.50 5.40
C ILE A 187 -6.08 -2.83 6.37
N ALA A 188 -7.30 -2.53 5.91
CA ALA A 188 -8.36 -1.95 6.74
C ALA A 188 -8.93 -3.00 7.70
N ALA A 189 -9.14 -4.22 7.21
CA ALA A 189 -9.55 -5.35 8.05
C ALA A 189 -8.38 -6.04 8.78
N ASN A 190 -7.13 -5.66 8.47
CA ASN A 190 -5.91 -6.33 8.96
C ASN A 190 -5.88 -7.84 8.61
N VAL A 191 -6.43 -8.22 7.46
CA VAL A 191 -6.47 -9.59 6.95
C VAL A 191 -5.37 -9.80 5.91
N LYS A 192 -4.66 -10.92 6.04
CA LYS A 192 -3.61 -11.30 5.10
C LYS A 192 -4.20 -12.02 3.89
N PRO A 193 -3.60 -11.88 2.70
CA PRO A 193 -4.07 -12.59 1.52
C PRO A 193 -3.95 -14.11 1.70
N GLY A 194 -4.97 -14.85 1.32
CA GLY A 194 -4.97 -16.31 1.45
C GLY A 194 -6.32 -16.95 1.25
N HIS A 195 -6.32 -18.28 1.43
CA HIS A 195 -7.53 -19.09 1.36
C HIS A 195 -7.98 -19.44 2.78
N TYR A 196 -9.25 -19.20 3.06
CA TYR A 196 -9.85 -19.41 4.37
C TYR A 196 -11.04 -20.37 4.22
N TRP A 197 -11.12 -21.34 5.11
CA TRP A 197 -12.28 -22.22 5.23
C TRP A 197 -13.26 -21.62 6.23
N VAL A 198 -14.50 -21.43 5.80
CA VAL A 198 -15.60 -20.89 6.60
C VAL A 198 -16.85 -21.73 6.37
N ASP A 199 -17.83 -21.62 7.26
CA ASP A 199 -19.09 -22.35 7.13
C ASP A 199 -19.85 -21.87 5.88
N ALA A 200 -20.43 -22.82 5.14
CA ALA A 200 -21.27 -22.52 3.99
C ALA A 200 -22.59 -21.89 4.44
N VAL A 201 -23.14 -21.04 3.57
CA VAL A 201 -24.47 -20.43 3.72
C VAL A 201 -25.35 -20.88 2.57
N GLU A 202 -26.67 -20.75 2.72
CA GLU A 202 -27.62 -21.04 1.63
C GLU A 202 -27.35 -20.14 0.41
N ASP A 203 -27.67 -20.63 -0.78
CA ASP A 203 -27.48 -19.94 -2.07
C ASP A 203 -26.02 -19.53 -2.36
N LEU A 204 -25.05 -20.35 -1.99
CA LEU A 204 -23.64 -20.12 -2.28
C LEU A 204 -23.17 -20.85 -3.54
N GLU A 205 -22.52 -20.14 -4.45
CA GLU A 205 -21.92 -20.70 -5.68
C GLU A 205 -20.46 -20.30 -5.83
N VAL A 206 -19.69 -21.13 -6.53
CA VAL A 206 -18.31 -20.84 -6.88
C VAL A 206 -18.23 -19.60 -7.77
N GLY A 207 -17.30 -18.70 -7.44
CA GLY A 207 -17.11 -17.42 -8.12
C GLY A 207 -17.90 -16.25 -7.53
N ARG A 208 -18.82 -16.48 -6.57
CA ARG A 208 -19.54 -15.39 -5.90
C ARG A 208 -18.63 -14.59 -4.97
N VAL A 209 -18.91 -13.29 -4.86
CA VAL A 209 -18.25 -12.41 -3.89
C VAL A 209 -19.03 -12.44 -2.58
N VAL A 210 -18.33 -12.66 -1.48
CA VAL A 210 -18.92 -12.74 -0.15
C VAL A 210 -18.28 -11.74 0.80
N LYS A 211 -19.08 -11.23 1.73
CA LYS A 211 -18.62 -10.43 2.87
C LYS A 211 -18.41 -11.37 4.05
N LEU A 212 -17.22 -11.31 4.64
CA LEU A 212 -16.84 -12.15 5.79
C LEU A 212 -16.64 -11.27 7.01
N VAL A 213 -17.15 -11.71 8.15
CA VAL A 213 -16.76 -11.16 9.46
C VAL A 213 -15.35 -11.60 9.78
N VAL A 214 -14.54 -10.67 10.29
CA VAL A 214 -13.16 -10.94 10.69
C VAL A 214 -13.04 -10.83 12.20
N GLU A 215 -12.26 -11.73 12.78
CA GLU A 215 -11.92 -11.70 14.19
C GLU A 215 -10.47 -11.22 14.36
N ASP A 216 -10.28 -10.13 15.12
CA ASP A 216 -8.96 -9.55 15.37
C ASP A 216 -8.17 -10.43 16.35
N ARG A 217 -7.17 -11.15 15.83
CA ARG A 217 -6.21 -11.87 16.69
C ARG A 217 -5.08 -10.93 17.08
N LYS A 218 -5.00 -10.63 18.37
CA LYS A 218 -3.91 -9.84 18.97
C LYS A 218 -2.56 -10.34 18.43
N LEU A 219 -1.82 -9.45 17.77
CA LEU A 219 -0.48 -9.66 17.21
C LEU A 219 -0.36 -10.63 16.01
N LYS A 220 -1.42 -11.34 15.60
CA LYS A 220 -1.36 -12.35 14.51
C LYS A 220 -2.08 -11.96 13.22
N GLY A 221 -2.79 -10.82 13.21
CA GLY A 221 -3.63 -10.40 12.08
C GLY A 221 -5.05 -10.95 12.23
N ALA A 222 -6.02 -10.27 11.63
CA ALA A 222 -7.41 -10.71 11.67
C ALA A 222 -7.62 -11.92 10.77
N VAL A 223 -8.58 -12.77 11.13
CA VAL A 223 -8.91 -13.99 10.38
C VAL A 223 -10.41 -13.96 10.04
N PRO A 224 -10.79 -14.20 8.76
CA PRO A 224 -12.18 -14.40 8.38
C PRO A 224 -12.77 -15.62 9.08
N VAL A 225 -13.95 -15.47 9.68
CA VAL A 225 -14.58 -16.54 10.48
C VAL A 225 -15.89 -17.02 9.85
N ARG A 226 -16.73 -16.11 9.36
CA ARG A 226 -18.08 -16.44 8.88
C ARG A 226 -18.54 -15.53 7.76
N ILE A 227 -19.32 -16.06 6.82
CA ILE A 227 -20.00 -15.29 5.77
C ILE A 227 -21.22 -14.58 6.38
N ILE A 228 -21.39 -13.29 6.07
CA ILE A 228 -22.56 -12.51 6.51
C ILE A 228 -23.43 -12.02 5.35
N GLU A 229 -22.86 -11.83 4.16
CA GLU A 229 -23.59 -11.39 2.97
C GLU A 229 -22.99 -12.06 1.73
N VAL A 230 -23.85 -12.42 0.77
CA VAL A 230 -23.48 -12.95 -0.54
C VAL A 230 -23.94 -11.95 -1.60
N TYR A 231 -23.03 -11.49 -2.45
CA TYR A 231 -23.35 -10.58 -3.56
C TYR A 231 -23.59 -11.39 -4.83
N LEU A 232 -24.74 -11.16 -5.47
CA LEU A 232 -25.10 -11.76 -6.75
C LEU A 232 -24.32 -11.10 -7.88
N THR A 233 -23.60 -11.89 -8.67
CA THR A 233 -22.81 -11.42 -9.81
C THR A 233 -23.69 -10.98 -11.00
N ASP A 234 -25.01 -11.21 -10.94
CA ASP A 234 -25.96 -10.91 -12.03
C ASP A 234 -26.42 -9.44 -12.12
N GLN A 235 -25.85 -8.51 -11.34
CA GLN A 235 -25.99 -7.07 -11.64
C GLN A 235 -25.00 -6.64 -12.75
N SER A 236 -25.14 -7.26 -13.92
CA SER A 236 -24.50 -6.79 -15.15
C SER A 236 -25.42 -5.81 -15.88
N SER A 237 -24.89 -4.60 -16.12
CA SER A 237 -25.34 -3.59 -17.08
C SER A 237 -26.63 -2.79 -16.79
N GLN A 238 -26.47 -1.46 -16.86
CA GLN A 238 -27.50 -0.40 -16.86
C GLN A 238 -28.07 0.07 -15.51
N THR A 239 -27.33 0.96 -14.85
CA THR A 239 -27.97 2.18 -14.34
C THR A 239 -27.03 3.36 -14.59
N SER A 240 -27.28 4.06 -15.69
CA SER A 240 -26.79 5.42 -15.87
C SER A 240 -27.54 6.28 -14.86
N THR A 241 -26.84 6.76 -13.84
CA THR A 241 -27.26 7.90 -13.04
C THR A 241 -26.24 9.01 -13.25
N GLU A 242 -26.19 9.51 -14.48
CA GLU A 242 -26.11 10.97 -14.64
C GLU A 242 -27.40 11.55 -14.04
N PRO A 243 -27.32 12.56 -13.15
CA PRO A 243 -28.49 13.29 -12.74
C PRO A 243 -28.96 14.11 -13.93
N LYS A 244 -30.13 13.77 -14.49
CA LYS A 244 -30.85 14.72 -15.33
C LYS A 244 -31.33 15.85 -14.44
N GLU A 245 -30.82 17.04 -14.73
CA GLU A 245 -31.41 18.31 -14.32
C GLU A 245 -32.89 18.37 -14.76
N GLU A 246 -33.69 19.01 -13.91
CA GLU A 246 -35.00 19.63 -14.17
C GLU A 246 -36.22 18.72 -14.43
N ALA A 247 -37.14 18.69 -13.46
CA ALA A 247 -38.47 19.27 -13.60
C ALA A 247 -39.28 19.19 -12.27
N GLU A 248 -39.88 20.35 -11.93
CA GLU A 248 -40.85 20.68 -10.86
C GLU A 248 -40.33 21.02 -9.46
#